data_AF-A0AAN5T2A4-F1
#
_entry.id   AF-A0AAN5T2A4-F1
#
_cell.length_a   1.000
_cell.length_b   1.000
_cell.length_c   1.000
_cell.angle_alpha   90.00
_cell.angle_beta   90.00
_cell.angle_gamma   90.00
#
_symmetry.space_group_name_H-M   'P 1'
#
loop_
_entity.id
_entity.type
_entity.pdbx_description
1 polymer ?
#
loop_
_entity_poly.entity_id
_entity_poly.type
_entity_poly.pdbx_seq_one_letter_code
_entity_poly.pdbx_strand_id
1 'polypeptide(L)'
;MPKTTVMNSRVFNFGAGPAMLPEEILKEAQEEFLNWRNTGMSILEIGHRTPEIINLLSTAEQSLRELLNIPKNYHVLFLGGAARAQFAMIPMNLLQPGDEAAYFITGI
;
A
#
# COMPACT_ATOMS: atom_id res chain seq x y z
N MET A 1 5.58 -16.35 -44.56
CA MET A 1 5.03 -15.31 -43.68
C MET A 1 6.00 -15.09 -42.54
N PRO A 2 6.49 -13.87 -42.29
CA PRO A 2 7.40 -13.63 -41.18
C PRO A 2 6.62 -13.76 -39.86
N LYS A 3 7.17 -14.53 -38.92
CA LYS A 3 6.63 -14.67 -37.57
C LYS A 3 6.76 -13.31 -36.89
N THR A 4 5.64 -12.66 -36.59
CA THR A 4 5.62 -11.45 -35.76
C THR A 4 6.14 -11.84 -34.38
N THR A 5 7.39 -11.50 -34.10
CA THR A 5 7.94 -11.60 -32.75
C THR A 5 7.12 -10.67 -31.88
N VAL A 6 6.30 -11.22 -30.98
CA VAL A 6 5.66 -10.43 -29.93
C VAL A 6 6.79 -9.91 -29.04
N MET A 7 7.27 -8.70 -29.32
CA MET A 7 8.09 -7.97 -28.36
C MET A 7 7.23 -7.83 -27.10
N ASN A 8 7.74 -8.30 -25.96
CA ASN A 8 7.09 -8.11 -24.68
C ASN A 8 6.85 -6.60 -24.50
N SER A 9 5.60 -6.16 -24.57
CA SER A 9 5.22 -4.74 -24.70
C SER A 9 5.42 -3.93 -23.42
N ARG A 10 5.91 -4.58 -22.37
CA ARG A 10 6.07 -3.99 -21.05
C ARG A 10 7.30 -3.10 -20.99
N VAL A 11 7.07 -1.82 -20.71
CA VAL A 11 8.13 -0.81 -20.54
C VAL A 11 8.82 -1.00 -19.18
N PHE A 12 10.14 -0.80 -19.15
CA PHE A 12 10.90 -0.68 -17.90
C PHE A 12 10.62 0.68 -17.26
N ASN A 13 9.84 0.68 -16.20
CA ASN A 13 9.52 1.88 -15.44
C ASN A 13 10.52 2.08 -14.29
N PHE A 14 11.45 3.03 -14.46
CA PHE A 14 12.43 3.45 -13.44
C PHE A 14 11.95 4.63 -12.58
N GLY A 15 10.63 4.83 -12.46
CA GLY A 15 10.03 5.88 -11.65
C GLY A 15 10.43 5.78 -10.18
N ALA A 16 10.71 6.92 -9.55
CA ALA A 16 11.14 7.02 -8.16
C ALA A 16 10.00 6.87 -7.13
N GLY A 17 8.74 6.84 -7.58
CA GLY A 17 7.55 6.84 -6.72
C GLY A 17 6.41 7.68 -7.33
N PRO A 18 5.27 7.07 -7.72
CA PRO A 18 5.01 5.63 -7.81
C PRO A 18 6.02 4.90 -8.73
N ALA A 19 6.15 3.58 -8.56
CA ALA A 19 7.16 2.75 -9.23
C ALA A 19 6.54 1.49 -9.86
N MET A 20 7.38 0.68 -10.52
CA MET A 20 6.97 -0.57 -11.17
C MET A 20 6.55 -1.64 -10.15
N LEU A 21 5.39 -2.28 -10.36
CA LEU A 21 4.93 -3.45 -9.59
C LEU A 21 5.27 -4.77 -10.33
N PRO A 22 5.36 -5.92 -9.63
CA PRO A 22 5.46 -7.23 -10.28
C PRO A 22 4.28 -7.51 -11.21
N GLU A 23 4.49 -8.23 -12.33
CA GLU A 23 3.39 -8.49 -13.30
C GLU A 23 2.30 -9.36 -12.74
N GLU A 24 2.70 -10.38 -11.98
CA GLU A 24 1.80 -11.38 -11.41
C GLU A 24 0.74 -10.72 -10.53
N ILE A 25 1.14 -9.75 -9.71
CA ILE A 25 0.24 -8.98 -8.85
C ILE A 25 -0.75 -8.14 -9.67
N LEU A 26 -0.29 -7.54 -10.78
CA LEU A 26 -1.18 -6.76 -11.64
C LEU A 26 -2.20 -7.65 -12.35
N LYS A 27 -1.80 -8.85 -12.77
CA LYS A 27 -2.70 -9.84 -13.40
C LYS A 27 -3.72 -10.36 -12.40
N GLU A 28 -3.31 -10.73 -11.21
CA GLU A 28 -4.22 -11.16 -10.13
C GLU A 28 -5.25 -10.06 -9.81
N ALA A 29 -4.80 -8.82 -9.61
CA ALA A 29 -5.70 -7.70 -9.35
C ALA A 29 -6.66 -7.42 -10.51
N GLN A 30 -6.21 -7.61 -11.77
CA GLN A 30 -7.05 -7.47 -12.96
C GLN A 30 -8.11 -8.57 -13.04
N GLU A 31 -7.73 -9.82 -12.82
CA GLU A 31 -8.61 -11.00 -12.88
C GLU A 31 -9.73 -10.91 -11.83
N GLU A 32 -9.41 -10.42 -10.63
CA GLU A 32 -10.37 -10.28 -9.53
C GLU A 32 -11.10 -8.93 -9.50
N PHE A 33 -10.79 -7.99 -10.41
CA PHE A 33 -11.23 -6.60 -10.28
C PHE A 33 -12.76 -6.42 -10.21
N LEU A 34 -13.50 -7.15 -11.04
CA LEU A 34 -14.97 -7.06 -11.13
C LEU A 34 -15.69 -8.05 -10.22
N ASN A 35 -15.01 -9.14 -9.83
CA ASN A 35 -15.57 -10.16 -8.95
C ASN A 35 -14.47 -10.65 -8.02
N TRP A 36 -14.28 -9.89 -6.95
CA TRP A 36 -13.21 -10.15 -6.02
C TRP A 36 -13.55 -11.38 -5.18
N ARG A 37 -12.69 -12.41 -5.24
CA ARG A 37 -12.82 -13.65 -4.48
C ARG A 37 -14.21 -14.31 -4.54
N ASN A 38 -14.87 -14.25 -5.69
CA ASN A 38 -16.22 -14.80 -5.92
C ASN A 38 -17.34 -14.17 -5.06
N THR A 39 -17.15 -12.94 -4.58
CA THR A 39 -18.18 -12.21 -3.83
C THR A 39 -19.33 -11.71 -4.71
N GLY A 40 -19.17 -11.75 -6.03
CA GLY A 40 -20.10 -11.17 -7.00
C GLY A 40 -19.98 -9.65 -7.13
N MET A 41 -18.98 -9.03 -6.49
CA MET A 41 -18.76 -7.58 -6.47
C MET A 41 -17.26 -7.26 -6.61
N SER A 42 -16.94 -6.04 -7.05
CA SER A 42 -15.58 -5.50 -6.98
C SER A 42 -15.17 -5.27 -5.53
N ILE A 43 -13.89 -5.43 -5.21
CA ILE A 43 -13.33 -5.03 -3.90
C ILE A 43 -13.65 -3.57 -3.53
N LEU A 44 -13.80 -2.70 -4.55
CA LEU A 44 -14.11 -1.29 -4.36
C LEU A 44 -15.55 -1.03 -3.88
N GLU A 45 -16.43 -2.02 -3.97
CA GLU A 45 -17.84 -1.94 -3.57
C GLU A 45 -18.08 -2.55 -2.17
N ILE A 46 -17.11 -3.29 -1.64
CA ILE A 46 -17.21 -3.99 -0.38
C ILE A 46 -16.98 -3.01 0.78
N GLY A 47 -17.92 -3.00 1.74
CA GLY A 47 -17.81 -2.15 2.92
C GLY A 47 -16.59 -2.48 3.77
N HIS A 48 -15.88 -1.46 4.25
CA HIS A 48 -14.64 -1.61 5.06
C HIS A 48 -14.81 -2.35 6.39
N ARG A 49 -16.04 -2.51 6.90
CA ARG A 49 -16.35 -3.23 8.15
C ARG A 49 -16.79 -4.67 7.94
N THR A 50 -16.85 -5.12 6.69
CA THR A 50 -17.23 -6.49 6.35
C THR A 50 -16.12 -7.46 6.79
N PRO A 51 -16.45 -8.73 7.12
CA PRO A 51 -15.45 -9.74 7.46
C PRO A 51 -14.36 -9.88 6.40
N GLU A 52 -14.71 -9.71 5.13
CA GLU A 52 -13.80 -9.85 4.00
C GLU A 52 -12.69 -8.79 4.03
N ILE A 53 -13.03 -7.52 4.23
CA ILE A 53 -12.04 -6.43 4.32
C ILE A 53 -11.26 -6.47 5.65
N ILE A 54 -11.92 -6.83 6.76
CA ILE A 54 -11.23 -7.00 8.05
C ILE A 54 -10.16 -8.10 7.93
N ASN A 55 -10.50 -9.24 7.31
CA ASN A 55 -9.55 -10.34 7.09
C ASN A 55 -8.43 -9.93 6.13
N LEU A 56 -8.72 -9.17 5.07
CA LEU A 56 -7.70 -8.62 4.17
C LEU A 56 -6.69 -7.75 4.94
N LEU A 57 -7.17 -6.80 5.73
CA LEU A 57 -6.31 -5.90 6.51
C LEU A 57 -5.52 -6.65 7.59
N SER A 58 -6.15 -7.61 8.28
CA SER A 58 -5.47 -8.46 9.25
C SER A 58 -4.36 -9.29 8.61
N THR A 59 -4.59 -9.80 7.39
CA THR A 59 -3.59 -10.58 6.65
C THR A 59 -2.44 -9.67 6.21
N ALA A 60 -2.72 -8.48 5.70
CA ALA A 60 -1.71 -7.50 5.32
C ALA A 60 -0.84 -7.06 6.51
N GLU A 61 -1.46 -6.80 7.67
CA GLU A 61 -0.74 -6.50 8.91
C GLU A 61 0.16 -7.68 9.32
N GLN A 62 -0.38 -8.90 9.35
CA GLN A 62 0.39 -10.08 9.77
C GLN A 62 1.59 -10.33 8.85
N SER A 63 1.40 -10.26 7.53
CA SER A 63 2.50 -10.39 6.57
C SER A 63 3.60 -9.35 6.78
N LEU A 64 3.23 -8.09 7.06
CA LEU A 64 4.21 -7.04 7.36
C LEU A 64 4.97 -7.32 8.65
N ARG A 65 4.27 -7.78 9.70
CA ARG A 65 4.88 -8.14 10.98
C ARG A 65 5.88 -9.28 10.83
N GLU A 66 5.54 -10.31 10.08
CA GLU A 66 6.42 -11.44 9.80
C GLU A 66 7.64 -11.01 8.98
N LEU A 67 7.43 -10.23 7.91
CA LEU A 67 8.51 -9.78 7.03
C LEU A 67 9.55 -8.91 7.75
N LEU A 68 9.09 -8.02 8.64
CA LEU A 68 9.94 -7.05 9.32
C LEU A 68 10.25 -7.42 10.78
N ASN A 69 9.80 -8.59 11.25
CA ASN A 69 9.90 -9.04 12.65
C ASN A 69 9.37 -8.00 13.67
N ILE A 70 8.20 -7.42 13.40
CA ILE A 70 7.61 -6.36 14.25
C ILE A 70 7.11 -6.96 15.58
N PRO A 71 7.60 -6.47 16.74
CA PRO A 71 7.17 -6.97 18.04
C PRO A 71 5.68 -6.72 18.36
N LYS A 72 5.11 -7.55 19.25
CA LYS A 72 3.68 -7.48 19.64
C LYS A 72 3.29 -6.17 20.33
N ASN A 73 4.24 -5.46 20.93
CA ASN A 73 4.00 -4.17 21.62
C ASN A 73 4.01 -2.96 20.67
N TYR A 74 4.07 -3.17 19.36
CA TYR A 74 3.89 -2.13 18.34
C TYR A 74 2.54 -2.29 17.64
N HIS A 75 1.92 -1.16 17.28
CA HIS A 75 0.72 -1.11 16.45
C HIS A 75 1.08 -0.78 15.00
N VAL A 76 0.44 -1.47 14.04
CA VAL A 76 0.54 -1.17 12.60
C VAL A 76 -0.72 -0.39 12.21
N LEU A 77 -0.54 0.76 11.55
CA LEU A 77 -1.63 1.65 11.17
C LEU A 77 -1.65 1.87 9.65
N PHE A 78 -2.82 1.74 9.03
CA PHE A 78 -3.07 2.09 7.63
C PHE A 78 -3.73 3.47 7.57
N LEU A 79 -2.94 4.50 7.27
CA LEU A 79 -3.38 5.90 7.30
C LEU A 79 -3.38 6.53 5.91
N GLY A 80 -4.35 7.42 5.67
CA GLY A 80 -4.36 8.29 4.49
C GLY A 80 -3.33 9.43 4.57
N GLY A 81 -3.21 10.22 3.50
CA GLY A 81 -2.35 11.41 3.46
C GLY A 81 -0.86 11.16 3.18
N ALA A 82 -0.48 9.89 2.96
CA ALA A 82 0.89 9.46 2.66
C ALA A 82 1.92 9.91 3.73
N ALA A 83 3.21 9.74 3.43
CA ALA A 83 4.30 10.10 4.35
C ALA A 83 4.30 11.60 4.70
N ARG A 84 3.93 12.48 3.75
CA ARG A 84 3.92 13.94 3.97
C ARG A 84 2.93 14.38 5.04
N ALA A 85 1.77 13.73 5.18
CA ALA A 85 0.85 14.04 6.27
C ALA A 85 1.46 13.75 7.65
N GLN A 86 2.36 12.77 7.75
CA GLN A 86 3.02 12.42 9.00
C GLN A 86 3.99 13.51 9.47
N PHE A 87 4.49 14.38 8.58
CA PHE A 87 5.31 15.53 8.99
C PHE A 87 4.57 16.43 9.96
N ALA A 88 3.25 16.59 9.80
CA ALA A 88 2.41 17.32 10.75
C ALA A 88 1.81 16.40 11.84
N MET A 89 1.42 15.17 11.51
CA MET A 89 0.75 14.29 12.48
C MET A 89 1.67 13.88 13.63
N ILE A 90 2.97 13.67 13.39
CA ILE A 90 3.95 13.32 14.44
C ILE A 90 4.06 14.41 15.53
N PRO A 91 4.42 15.68 15.24
CA PRO A 91 4.53 16.70 16.28
C PRO A 91 3.19 16.99 16.95
N MET A 92 2.06 16.95 16.22
CA MET A 92 0.74 17.20 16.79
C MET A 92 0.35 16.20 17.88
N ASN A 93 0.92 14.99 17.85
CA ASN A 93 0.65 13.95 18.83
C ASN A 93 1.75 13.80 19.89
N LEU A 94 2.99 14.19 19.59
CA LEU A 94 4.15 13.95 20.47
C LEU A 94 4.72 15.21 21.14
N LEU A 95 4.58 16.39 20.52
CA LEU A 95 5.20 17.63 21.02
C LEU A 95 4.40 18.21 22.19
N GLN A 96 5.03 18.38 23.35
CA GLN A 96 4.41 19.00 24.53
C GLN A 96 4.70 20.51 24.60
N PRO A 97 3.96 21.28 25.41
CA PRO A 97 4.27 22.68 25.63
C PRO A 97 5.71 22.89 26.12
N GLY A 98 6.49 23.65 25.34
CA GLY A 98 7.90 23.93 25.63
C GLY A 98 8.90 23.02 24.91
N ASP A 99 8.44 21.96 24.24
CA ASP A 99 9.31 21.14 23.39
C ASP A 99 9.57 21.81 22.03
N GLU A 100 10.71 21.46 21.42
CA GLU A 100 11.09 21.92 20.08
C GLU A 100 11.18 20.74 19.10
N ALA A 101 10.75 20.95 17.86
CA ALA A 101 10.88 19.99 16.77
C ALA A 101 11.63 20.62 15.58
N ALA A 102 12.47 19.82 14.92
CA ALA A 102 13.21 20.24 13.73
C ALA A 102 12.84 19.36 12.53
N TYR A 103 12.75 19.98 11.36
CA TYR A 103 12.52 19.30 10.09
C TYR A 103 13.69 19.53 9.15
N PHE A 104 14.13 18.47 8.49
CA PHE A 104 15.11 18.60 7.42
C PHE A 104 14.37 18.87 6.11
N ILE A 105 14.50 20.10 5.60
CA ILE A 105 13.87 20.52 4.35
C ILE A 105 14.83 20.21 3.21
N THR A 106 14.58 19.10 2.51
CA THR A 106 15.42 18.64 1.39
C THR A 106 14.95 19.11 0.01
N GLY A 107 13.77 19.75 -0.07
CA GLY A 107 13.20 20.22 -1.33
C GLY A 107 12.60 19.11 -2.21
N ILE A 108 12.47 17.89 -1.69
CA ILE A 108 11.78 16.75 -2.33
C ILE A 108 10.36 16.62 -1.78
#